data_AF-A0A366R5Q8-F1
#
_entry.id   AF-A0A366R5Q8-F1
#
_cell.length_a   1.000
_cell.length_b   1.000
_cell.length_c   1.000
_cell.angle_alpha   90.00
_cell.angle_beta   90.00
_cell.angle_gamma   90.00
#
_symmetry.space_group_name_H-M   'P 1'
#
loop_
_entity.id
_entity.type
_entity.pdbx_description
1 polymer ?
#
loop_
_entity_poly.entity_id
_entity_poly.type
_entity_poly.pdbx_seq_one_letter_code
_entity_poly.pdbx_strand_id
1 'polypeptide(L)'
;MAAQIRLQYGKAKVLEVGKAAQKTKEEAKTVFDNDGCKPDDQDLYQWVTLNYPKPQCQYNEYASAAAAYMAALQEVDPSAAKERQEAQNKDLGPLLGSEHAFERNFYINLPEE
;
A
#
# COMPACT_ATOMS: atom_id res chain seq x y z
N MET A 1 26.81 -9.52 -5.24
CA MET A 1 26.31 -8.88 -6.46
C MET A 1 24.84 -9.22 -6.77
N ALA A 2 24.43 -10.50 -6.74
CA ALA A 2 23.04 -10.90 -7.01
C ALA A 2 21.99 -10.25 -6.06
N ALA A 3 22.26 -10.18 -4.76
CA ALA A 3 21.34 -9.57 -3.79
C ALA A 3 21.13 -8.06 -4.02
N GLN A 4 22.19 -7.35 -4.44
CA GLN A 4 22.13 -5.92 -4.75
C GLN A 4 21.32 -5.62 -6.02
N ILE A 5 21.42 -6.50 -7.03
CA ILE A 5 20.57 -6.44 -8.24
C ILE A 5 19.10 -6.68 -7.88
N ARG A 6 18.82 -7.69 -7.04
CA ARG A 6 17.46 -7.95 -6.54
C ARG A 6 16.91 -6.77 -5.75
N LEU A 7 17.73 -6.10 -4.94
CA LEU A 7 17.35 -4.91 -4.19
C LEU A 7 16.95 -3.76 -5.13
N GLN A 8 17.77 -3.46 -6.14
CA GLN A 8 17.46 -2.39 -7.10
C GLN A 8 16.21 -2.70 -7.92
N TYR A 9 16.08 -3.93 -8.41
CA TYR A 9 14.89 -4.38 -9.12
C TYR A 9 13.63 -4.30 -8.23
N GLY A 10 13.73 -4.79 -7.00
CA GLY A 10 12.66 -4.71 -6.01
C GLY A 10 12.24 -3.28 -5.70
N LYS A 11 13.21 -2.36 -5.56
CA LYS A 11 12.95 -0.92 -5.35
C LYS A 11 12.16 -0.34 -6.51
N ALA A 12 12.61 -0.57 -7.74
CA ALA A 12 11.96 -0.07 -8.95
C ALA A 12 10.53 -0.63 -9.09
N LYS A 13 10.35 -1.94 -8.88
CA LYS A 13 9.04 -2.57 -8.97
C LYS A 13 8.08 -2.04 -7.90
N VAL A 14 8.51 -1.91 -6.65
CA VAL A 14 7.71 -1.32 -5.56
C VAL A 14 7.27 0.11 -5.89
N LEU A 15 8.17 0.94 -6.44
CA LEU A 15 7.84 2.31 -6.82
C LEU A 15 6.79 2.34 -7.94
N GLU A 16 6.94 1.49 -8.95
CA GLU A 16 5.99 1.40 -10.07
C GLU A 16 4.58 0.99 -9.59
N VAL A 17 4.47 -0.16 -8.93
CA VAL A 17 3.17 -0.70 -8.50
C VAL A 17 2.57 0.09 -7.35
N GLY A 18 3.42 0.68 -6.50
CA GLY A 18 2.98 1.54 -5.41
C GLY A 18 2.36 2.84 -5.90
N LYS A 19 2.92 3.48 -6.93
CA LYS A 19 2.31 4.64 -7.60
C LYS A 19 0.97 4.27 -8.26
N ALA A 20 0.88 3.10 -8.89
CA ALA A 20 -0.37 2.60 -9.48
C ALA A 20 -1.44 2.33 -8.42
N ALA A 21 -1.06 1.75 -7.28
CA ALA A 21 -1.96 1.50 -6.15
C ALA A 21 -2.43 2.80 -5.50
N GLN A 22 -1.55 3.80 -5.31
CA GLN A 22 -1.93 5.14 -4.81
C GLN A 22 -2.94 5.81 -5.74
N LYS A 23 -2.67 5.82 -7.05
CA LYS A 23 -3.60 6.38 -8.04
C LYS A 23 -4.96 5.71 -7.96
N THR A 24 -4.99 4.38 -7.89
CA THR A 24 -6.23 3.60 -7.84
C THR A 24 -7.00 3.84 -6.52
N LYS A 25 -6.29 4.07 -5.42
CA LYS A 25 -6.87 4.43 -4.12
C LYS A 25 -7.56 5.80 -4.16
N GLU A 26 -6.93 6.80 -4.76
CA GLU A 26 -7.51 8.14 -4.92
C GLU A 26 -8.68 8.14 -5.93
N GLU A 27 -8.60 7.34 -7.00
CA GLU A 27 -9.73 7.08 -7.90
C GLU A 27 -10.92 6.48 -7.13
N ALA A 28 -10.68 5.49 -6.27
CA ALA A 28 -11.74 4.86 -5.48
C ALA A 28 -12.45 5.84 -4.53
N LYS A 29 -11.69 6.72 -3.85
CA LYS A 29 -12.26 7.80 -3.03
C LYS A 29 -13.14 8.73 -3.87
N THR A 30 -12.62 9.18 -5.00
CA THR A 30 -13.34 10.07 -5.92
C THR A 30 -14.65 9.45 -6.41
N VAL A 31 -14.65 8.16 -6.77
CA VAL A 31 -15.86 7.47 -7.22
C VAL A 31 -16.85 7.32 -6.07
N PHE A 32 -16.38 6.96 -4.87
CA PHE A 32 -17.23 6.87 -3.68
C PHE A 32 -17.90 8.21 -3.36
N ASP A 33 -17.15 9.30 -3.36
CA ASP A 33 -17.68 10.64 -3.05
C ASP A 33 -18.77 11.06 -4.06
N ASN A 34 -18.59 10.72 -5.34
CA ASN A 34 -19.53 11.02 -6.42
C ASN A 34 -20.70 10.02 -6.55
N ASP A 35 -20.69 8.91 -5.81
CA ASP A 35 -21.79 7.95 -5.84
C ASP A 35 -22.98 8.50 -5.05
N GLY A 36 -24.03 8.95 -5.76
CA GLY A 36 -25.28 9.41 -5.16
C GLY A 36 -26.25 8.29 -4.78
N CYS A 37 -25.90 7.03 -5.07
CA CYS A 37 -26.72 5.86 -4.76
C CYS A 37 -26.21 5.07 -3.54
N LYS A 38 -25.08 5.50 -2.94
CA LYS A 38 -24.58 4.88 -1.71
C LYS A 38 -25.50 5.20 -0.52
N PRO A 39 -25.75 4.25 0.40
CA PRO A 39 -26.37 4.55 1.68
C PRO A 39 -25.54 5.57 2.48
N ASP A 40 -26.22 6.45 3.23
CA ASP A 40 -25.58 7.51 4.02
C ASP A 40 -24.59 6.97 5.07
N ASP A 41 -24.84 5.76 5.56
CA ASP A 41 -24.07 5.08 6.61
C ASP A 41 -23.07 4.05 6.07
N GLN A 42 -22.95 3.89 4.74
CA GLN A 42 -21.98 2.95 4.17
C GLN A 42 -20.56 3.52 4.22
N ASP A 43 -19.63 2.83 4.87
CA ASP A 43 -18.23 3.24 4.91
C ASP A 43 -17.50 2.97 3.59
N LEU A 44 -16.47 3.78 3.32
CA LEU A 44 -15.68 3.72 2.09
C LEU A 44 -15.05 2.33 1.85
N TYR A 45 -14.56 1.66 2.89
CA TYR A 45 -13.89 0.37 2.72
C TYR A 45 -14.89 -0.71 2.32
N GLN A 46 -16.05 -0.75 2.96
CA GLN A 46 -17.13 -1.66 2.59
C GLN A 46 -17.61 -1.39 1.16
N TRP A 47 -17.83 -0.12 0.79
CA TRP A 47 -18.27 0.24 -0.55
C TRP A 47 -17.26 -0.16 -1.63
N VAL A 48 -15.97 0.14 -1.43
CA VAL A 48 -14.90 -0.19 -2.39
C VAL A 48 -14.79 -1.70 -2.59
N THR A 49 -14.87 -2.48 -1.52
CA THR A 49 -14.77 -3.94 -1.59
C THR A 49 -15.89 -4.56 -2.45
N LEU A 50 -17.08 -3.95 -2.45
CA LEU A 50 -18.24 -4.44 -3.20
C LEU A 50 -18.30 -3.91 -4.63
N ASN A 51 -18.00 -2.63 -4.83
CA ASN A 51 -18.30 -1.92 -6.07
C ASN A 51 -17.07 -1.61 -6.93
N TYR A 52 -15.88 -1.63 -6.33
CA TYR A 52 -14.65 -1.19 -7.00
C TYR A 52 -13.48 -2.11 -6.63
N PRO A 53 -13.38 -3.33 -7.20
CA PRO A 53 -12.39 -4.34 -6.79
C PRO A 53 -10.94 -4.01 -7.22
N LYS A 54 -10.75 -3.01 -8.10
CA LYS A 54 -9.45 -2.60 -8.65
C LYS A 54 -8.39 -2.24 -7.59
N PRO A 55 -8.68 -1.48 -6.51
CA PRO A 55 -7.73 -1.16 -5.45
C PRO A 55 -7.21 -2.40 -4.73
N GLN A 56 -8.05 -3.43 -4.52
CA GLN A 56 -7.60 -4.67 -3.90
C GLN A 56 -6.56 -5.39 -4.76
N CYS A 57 -6.80 -5.46 -6.07
CA CYS A 57 -5.85 -6.06 -7.00
C CYS A 57 -4.51 -5.32 -7.01
N GLN A 58 -4.55 -3.99 -7.14
CA GLN A 58 -3.36 -3.14 -7.16
C GLN A 58 -2.59 -3.17 -5.83
N TYR A 59 -3.31 -3.20 -4.71
CA TYR A 59 -2.73 -3.32 -3.39
C TYR A 59 -2.04 -4.67 -3.19
N ASN A 60 -2.63 -5.78 -3.64
CA ASN A 60 -2.02 -7.10 -3.54
C ASN A 60 -0.71 -7.17 -4.34
N GLU A 61 -0.66 -6.56 -5.53
CA GLU A 61 0.57 -6.46 -6.32
C GLU A 61 1.63 -5.62 -5.58
N TYR A 62 1.24 -4.48 -5.03
CA TYR A 62 2.12 -3.65 -4.19
C TYR A 62 2.63 -4.40 -2.95
N ALA A 63 1.77 -5.05 -2.18
CA ALA A 63 2.15 -5.77 -0.98
C ALA A 63 3.15 -6.90 -1.29
N SER A 64 2.95 -7.60 -2.40
CA SER A 64 3.87 -8.65 -2.87
C SER A 64 5.22 -8.06 -3.26
N ALA A 65 5.24 -6.95 -4.00
CA ALA A 65 6.48 -6.27 -4.37
C ALA A 65 7.20 -5.70 -3.13
N ALA A 66 6.46 -5.13 -2.17
CA ALA A 66 6.99 -4.57 -0.94
C ALA A 66 7.65 -5.65 -0.08
N ALA A 67 7.02 -6.83 0.03
CA ALA A 67 7.61 -7.98 0.71
C ALA A 67 8.91 -8.45 0.03
N ALA A 68 8.93 -8.54 -1.30
CA ALA A 68 10.13 -8.92 -2.05
C ALA A 68 11.27 -7.92 -1.89
N TYR A 69 10.96 -6.62 -1.92
CA TYR A 69 11.93 -5.55 -1.67
C TYR A 69 12.45 -5.58 -0.23
N MET A 70 11.59 -5.73 0.77
CA MET A 70 11.99 -5.84 2.18
C MET A 70 12.90 -7.04 2.42
N ALA A 71 12.60 -8.20 1.82
CA ALA A 71 13.45 -9.38 1.91
C ALA A 71 14.84 -9.13 1.31
N ALA A 72 14.90 -8.51 0.12
CA ALA A 72 16.16 -8.15 -0.51
C ALA A 72 16.94 -7.09 0.31
N LEU A 73 16.24 -6.15 0.93
CA LEU A 73 16.85 -5.14 1.79
C LEU A 73 17.40 -5.79 3.06
N GLN A 74 16.68 -6.73 3.68
CA GLN A 74 17.15 -7.47 4.84
C GLN A 74 18.44 -8.27 4.57
N GLU A 75 18.61 -8.80 3.36
CA GLU A 75 19.84 -9.52 2.97
C GLU A 75 21.04 -8.59 2.74
N VAL A 76 20.79 -7.38 2.23
CA VAL A 76 21.86 -6.43 1.83
C VAL A 76 22.21 -5.47 2.97
N ASP A 77 21.20 -4.95 3.66
CA ASP A 77 21.29 -3.98 4.75
C ASP A 77 20.18 -4.23 5.79
N PRO A 78 20.44 -5.13 6.77
CA PRO A 78 19.51 -5.43 7.87
C PRO A 78 19.11 -4.20 8.70
N SER A 79 19.99 -3.21 8.82
CA SER A 79 19.74 -2.02 9.64
C SER A 79 18.72 -1.12 8.95
N ALA A 80 18.91 -0.84 7.66
CA ALA A 80 17.96 -0.08 6.86
C ALA A 80 16.60 -0.80 6.75
N ALA A 81 16.59 -2.13 6.67
CA ALA A 81 15.35 -2.93 6.69
C ALA A 81 14.57 -2.73 8.00
N LYS A 82 15.27 -2.72 9.14
CA LYS A 82 14.67 -2.49 10.46
C LYS A 82 14.10 -1.08 10.60
N GLU A 83 14.87 -0.05 10.22
CA GLU A 83 14.42 1.35 10.25
C GLU A 83 13.13 1.54 9.44
N ARG A 84 13.07 0.91 8.26
CA ARG A 84 11.88 0.95 7.41
C ARG A 84 10.68 0.25 8.04
N GLN A 85 10.89 -0.90 8.68
CA GLN A 85 9.82 -1.61 9.39
C GLN A 85 9.29 -0.78 10.57
N GLU A 86 10.17 -0.11 11.31
CA GLU A 86 9.79 0.79 12.40
C GLU A 86 9.01 2.01 11.90
N ALA A 87 9.43 2.60 10.77
CA ALA A 87 8.68 3.67 10.11
C ALA A 87 7.28 3.21 9.68
N GLN A 88 7.16 2.01 9.08
CA GLN A 88 5.87 1.42 8.72
C GLN A 88 4.95 1.25 9.94
N ASN A 89 5.50 0.73 11.05
CA ASN A 89 4.73 0.54 12.28
C ASN A 89 4.29 1.88 12.88
N LYS A 90 5.14 2.90 12.80
CA LYS A 90 4.82 4.26 13.28
C LYS A 90 3.67 4.88 12.48
N ASP A 91 3.65 4.68 11.17
CA ASP A 91 2.59 5.19 10.29
C ASP A 91 1.28 4.37 10.43
N LEU A 92 1.38 3.07 10.64
CA LEU A 92 0.22 2.18 10.81
C LEU A 92 -0.46 2.32 12.17
N GLY A 93 0.30 2.64 13.23
CA GLY A 93 -0.23 2.77 14.58
C GLY A 93 -1.46 3.68 14.70
N PRO A 94 -1.42 4.91 14.16
CA PRO A 94 -2.59 5.81 14.10
C PRO A 94 -3.78 5.24 13.32
N LEU A 95 -3.56 4.33 12.37
CA LEU A 95 -4.60 3.78 11.48
C LEU A 95 -5.30 2.54 12.05
N LEU A 96 -4.96 2.11 13.28
CA LEU A 96 -5.55 0.90 13.87
C LEU A 96 -7.03 1.05 14.23
N GLY A 97 -7.51 2.29 14.41
CA GLY A 97 -8.93 2.59 14.64
C GLY A 97 -9.84 2.16 13.47
N SER A 98 -11.11 1.87 13.77
CA SER A 98 -12.11 1.45 12.77
C SER A 98 -12.43 2.55 11.75
N GLU A 99 -12.32 3.82 12.14
CA GLU A 99 -12.52 4.99 11.28
C GLU A 99 -11.51 5.09 10.12
N HIS A 100 -10.36 4.42 10.26
CA HIS A 100 -9.30 4.41 9.26
C HIS A 100 -9.23 3.08 8.51
N ALA A 101 -10.30 2.27 8.51
CA ALA A 101 -10.32 0.95 7.88
C ALA A 101 -9.84 0.99 6.41
N PHE A 102 -10.27 1.99 5.63
CA PHE A 102 -9.82 2.13 4.25
C PHE A 102 -8.31 2.42 4.16
N GLU A 103 -7.83 3.41 4.92
CA GLU A 103 -6.42 3.81 4.92
C GLU A 103 -5.50 2.71 5.43
N ARG A 104 -5.94 1.93 6.43
CA ARG A 104 -5.25 0.78 6.99
C ARG A 104 -5.15 -0.37 5.99
N ASN A 105 -6.26 -0.75 5.36
CA ASN A 105 -6.30 -1.87 4.42
C ASN A 105 -5.59 -1.55 3.09
N PHE A 106 -5.51 -0.27 2.71
CA PHE A 106 -4.80 0.21 1.52
C PHE A 106 -3.57 1.07 1.88
N TYR A 107 -2.82 0.66 2.91
CA TYR A 107 -1.62 1.37 3.37
C TYR A 107 -0.43 1.15 2.43
N ILE A 108 0.11 2.23 1.89
CA ILE A 108 1.22 2.21 0.92
C ILE A 108 2.38 3.05 1.46
N ASN A 109 3.56 2.45 1.55
CA ASN A 109 4.80 3.07 2.01
C ASN A 109 5.90 2.87 0.97
N LEU A 110 6.11 3.90 0.16
CA LEU A 110 7.07 3.88 -0.94
C LEU A 110 8.51 4.13 -0.43
N PRO A 111 9.52 3.48 -1.04
CA PRO A 111 10.91 3.86 -0.84
C PRO A 111 11.14 5.30 -1.27
N GLU A 112 12.11 5.97 -0.66
CA GLU A 112 12.65 7.21 -1.22
C GLU A 112 13.19 6.95 -2.63
N GLU A 113 13.00 7.88 -3.56
CA GLU A 113 13.44 7.76 -4.96
C GLU A 113 14.97 7.70 -5.09
#